data_AF-A0A099P5Z2-F1
#
_entry.id   AF-A0A099P5Z2-F1
#
_cell.length_a   1.000
_cell.length_b   1.000
_cell.length_c   1.000
_cell.angle_alpha   90.00
_cell.angle_beta   90.00
_cell.angle_gamma   90.00
#
_symmetry.space_group_name_H-M   'P 1'
#
loop_
_entity.id
_entity.type
_entity.pdbx_description
1 polymer ?
#
loop_
_entity_poly.entity_id
_entity_poly.type
_entity_poly.pdbx_seq_one_letter_code
_entity_poly.pdbx_strand_id
1 'polypeptide(L)'
;MPDILFGNPYPLGGDAQLWFANHPVSKTKASVSGFLQYVKRNFKNVKFVAGIGYCFGAKYFANHLTETGINDVGVFAHPSLIKESELRAIKKPLMISAAEIDRTFTDELRYKSEDILRTLSIPYQIDLFGNVSHGFAVRSDLSDKRVKYAAEKAFADAIYWIQYHATK
;
A
#
# COMPACT_ATOMS: atom_id res chain seq x y z
N MET A 1 13.31 -4.12 -8.47
CA MET A 1 12.23 -4.34 -7.49
C MET A 1 12.27 -5.81 -7.08
N PRO A 2 12.17 -6.15 -5.79
CA PRO A 2 12.27 -7.55 -5.36
C PRO A 2 11.00 -8.29 -5.76
N ASP A 3 11.12 -9.55 -6.13
CA ASP A 3 9.96 -10.42 -6.27
C ASP A 3 9.46 -10.82 -4.89
N ILE A 4 8.39 -10.15 -4.44
CA ILE A 4 7.76 -10.39 -3.14
C ILE A 4 6.82 -11.61 -3.16
N LEU A 5 6.59 -12.20 -4.34
CA LEU A 5 5.75 -13.37 -4.58
C LEU A 5 6.60 -14.62 -4.91
N PHE A 6 7.93 -14.50 -4.99
CA PHE A 6 8.87 -15.61 -5.15
C PHE A 6 8.52 -16.55 -6.33
N GLY A 7 8.12 -15.99 -7.47
CA GLY A 7 7.69 -16.73 -8.66
C GLY A 7 6.33 -17.41 -8.52
N ASN A 8 5.59 -17.15 -7.44
CA ASN A 8 4.33 -17.80 -7.10
C ASN A 8 3.21 -16.77 -6.91
N PRO A 9 2.73 -16.11 -7.98
CA PRO A 9 1.64 -15.15 -7.88
C PRO A 9 0.35 -15.82 -7.38
N TYR A 10 -0.47 -15.06 -6.64
CA TYR A 10 -1.75 -15.59 -6.16
C TYR A 10 -2.67 -15.98 -7.34
N PRO A 11 -3.05 -17.27 -7.48
CA PRO A 11 -3.89 -17.70 -8.58
C PRO A 11 -5.33 -17.22 -8.41
N LEU A 12 -6.01 -16.89 -9.52
CA LEU A 12 -7.43 -16.55 -9.49
C LEU A 12 -8.23 -17.75 -8.96
N GLY A 13 -9.03 -17.54 -7.91
CA GLY A 13 -9.76 -18.61 -7.23
C GLY A 13 -8.88 -19.57 -6.41
N GLY A 14 -7.61 -19.21 -6.19
CA GLY A 14 -6.65 -20.04 -5.47
C GLY A 14 -6.93 -20.17 -3.97
N ASP A 15 -6.40 -21.22 -3.36
CA ASP A 15 -6.42 -21.39 -1.90
C ASP A 15 -5.53 -20.33 -1.23
N ALA A 16 -6.17 -19.37 -0.56
CA ALA A 16 -5.49 -18.30 0.17
C ALA A 16 -4.63 -18.82 1.32
N GLN A 17 -5.07 -19.85 2.04
CA GLN A 17 -4.34 -20.41 3.16
C GLN A 17 -3.05 -21.08 2.69
N LEU A 18 -3.14 -21.90 1.63
CA LEU A 18 -1.97 -22.53 1.02
C LEU A 18 -1.00 -21.48 0.45
N TRP A 19 -1.53 -20.44 -0.19
CA TRP A 19 -0.69 -19.37 -0.72
C TRP A 19 0.04 -18.62 0.40
N PHE A 20 -0.64 -18.24 1.48
CA PHE A 20 0.00 -17.57 2.62
C PHE A 20 1.03 -18.45 3.34
N ALA A 21 0.83 -19.77 3.38
CA ALA A 21 1.83 -20.69 3.92
C ALA A 21 3.17 -20.63 3.15
N ASN A 22 3.11 -20.39 1.84
CA ASN A 22 4.30 -20.20 0.99
C ASN A 22 4.86 -18.76 1.00
N HIS A 23 4.11 -17.82 1.56
CA HIS A 23 4.44 -16.39 1.65
C HIS A 23 4.39 -15.87 3.10
N PRO A 24 5.13 -16.50 4.04
CA PRO A 24 5.08 -16.08 5.43
C PRO A 24 5.60 -14.64 5.56
N VAL A 25 4.99 -13.89 6.49
CA VAL A 25 5.29 -12.46 6.71
C VAL A 25 6.79 -12.22 6.88
N SER A 26 7.51 -13.10 7.58
CA SER A 26 8.96 -13.00 7.79
C SER A 26 9.75 -13.03 6.48
N LYS A 27 9.44 -13.95 5.57
CA LYS A 27 10.13 -14.12 4.27
C LYS A 27 9.91 -12.90 3.39
N THR A 28 8.66 -12.46 3.24
CA THR A 28 8.35 -11.30 2.40
C THR A 28 8.91 -10.00 2.99
N LYS A 29 8.81 -9.81 4.32
CA LYS A 29 9.41 -8.66 5.01
C LYS A 29 10.92 -8.61 4.83
N ALA A 30 11.61 -9.74 4.92
CA ALA A 30 13.05 -9.82 4.70
C ALA A 30 13.42 -9.44 3.25
N SER A 31 12.67 -9.93 2.26
CA SER A 31 12.86 -9.59 0.84
C SER A 31 12.73 -8.07 0.59
N VAL A 32 11.65 -7.45 1.08
CA VAL A 32 11.43 -6.00 0.95
C VAL A 32 12.50 -5.19 1.68
N SER A 33 12.81 -5.56 2.94
CA SER A 33 13.82 -4.86 3.74
C SER A 33 15.21 -4.96 3.10
N GLY A 34 15.59 -6.12 2.59
CA GLY A 34 16.87 -6.34 1.91
C GLY A 34 17.00 -5.48 0.65
N PHE A 35 15.94 -5.39 -0.16
CA PHE A 35 15.92 -4.52 -1.33
C PHE A 35 16.04 -3.04 -0.95
N LEU A 36 15.29 -2.56 0.04
CA LEU A 36 15.35 -1.16 0.45
C LEU A 36 16.71 -0.80 1.06
N GLN A 37 17.34 -1.70 1.82
CA GLN A 37 18.72 -1.52 2.27
C GLN A 37 19.72 -1.52 1.11
N TYR A 38 19.51 -2.33 0.07
CA TYR A 38 20.30 -2.26 -1.15
C TYR A 38 20.14 -0.89 -1.83
N VAL A 39 18.91 -0.38 -1.96
CA VAL A 39 18.66 0.95 -2.53
C VAL A 39 19.39 2.02 -1.72
N LYS A 40 19.23 2.04 -0.38
CA LYS A 40 19.90 3.00 0.50
C LYS A 40 21.43 3.00 0.36
N ARG A 41 22.03 1.82 0.21
CA ARG A 41 23.50 1.67 0.11
C ARG A 41 24.05 2.11 -1.25
N ASN A 42 23.35 1.80 -2.33
CA ASN A 42 23.85 2.00 -3.69
C ASN A 42 23.46 3.34 -4.30
N PHE A 43 22.39 3.98 -3.83
CA PHE A 43 21.91 5.25 -4.34
C PHE A 43 22.10 6.36 -3.29
N LYS A 44 23.33 6.85 -3.15
CA LYS A 44 23.74 7.78 -2.07
C LYS A 44 23.19 9.21 -2.19
N ASN A 45 22.75 9.62 -3.39
CA ASN A 45 22.27 10.97 -3.67
C ASN A 45 20.74 11.05 -3.77
N VAL A 46 20.02 10.07 -3.24
CA VAL A 46 18.56 10.06 -3.22
C VAL A 46 18.08 11.07 -2.18
N LYS A 47 17.37 12.09 -2.66
CA LYS A 47 16.80 13.15 -1.82
C LYS A 47 15.39 12.83 -1.32
N PHE A 48 14.72 11.91 -2.01
CA PHE A 48 13.32 11.61 -1.78
C PHE A 48 13.00 10.19 -2.25
N VAL A 49 12.28 9.43 -1.43
CA VAL A 49 11.79 8.09 -1.73
C VAL A 49 10.30 8.03 -1.49
N ALA A 50 9.53 7.85 -2.57
CA ALA A 50 8.13 7.49 -2.48
C ALA A 50 7.95 5.98 -2.64
N GLY A 51 6.94 5.43 -1.99
CA GLY A 51 6.51 4.07 -2.22
C GLY A 51 5.00 3.93 -2.31
N ILE A 52 4.57 2.92 -3.06
CA ILE A 52 3.17 2.55 -3.23
C ILE A 52 3.02 1.08 -2.89
N GLY A 53 2.06 0.77 -2.01
CA GLY A 53 1.72 -0.60 -1.62
C GLY A 53 0.33 -0.99 -2.13
N TYR A 54 0.27 -2.01 -2.99
CA TYR A 54 -0.97 -2.55 -3.53
C TYR A 54 -1.36 -3.83 -2.80
N CYS A 55 -2.61 -3.96 -2.29
CA CYS A 55 -3.10 -5.18 -1.64
C CYS A 55 -2.10 -5.70 -0.58
N PHE A 56 -1.59 -6.91 -0.80
CA PHE A 56 -0.57 -7.60 -0.01
C PHE A 56 0.70 -6.78 0.22
N GLY A 57 1.12 -5.99 -0.78
CA GLY A 57 2.31 -5.14 -0.71
C GLY A 57 2.21 -4.03 0.34
N ALA A 58 1.01 -3.55 0.65
CA ALA A 58 0.79 -2.46 1.60
C ALA A 58 1.28 -2.82 3.02
N LYS A 59 1.06 -4.07 3.46
CA LYS A 59 1.56 -4.56 4.75
C LYS A 59 3.07 -4.38 4.91
N TYR A 60 3.83 -4.81 3.90
CA TYR A 60 5.28 -4.78 3.97
C TYR A 60 5.78 -3.36 3.81
N PHE A 61 5.12 -2.57 2.97
CA PHE A 61 5.43 -1.18 2.78
C PHE A 61 5.19 -0.32 4.04
N ALA A 62 4.13 -0.59 4.83
CA ALA A 62 3.85 0.13 6.07
C ALA A 62 5.02 0.13 7.06
N ASN A 63 5.80 -0.96 7.13
CA ASN A 63 6.99 -1.07 7.97
C ASN A 63 8.11 -0.08 7.60
N HIS A 64 8.02 0.54 6.41
CA HIS A 64 9.01 1.47 5.88
C HIS A 64 8.50 2.91 5.79
N LEU A 65 7.35 3.20 6.43
CA LEU A 65 6.81 4.55 6.65
C LEU A 65 6.98 5.00 8.12
N THR A 66 7.89 4.37 8.85
CA THR A 66 8.21 4.69 10.26
C THR A 66 9.35 5.72 10.34
N GLU A 67 9.71 6.13 11.55
CA GLU A 67 10.83 7.08 11.77
C GLU A 67 12.14 6.62 11.12
N THR A 68 12.44 5.32 11.22
CA THR A 68 13.65 4.70 10.68
C THR A 68 13.44 4.10 9.28
N GLY A 69 12.24 4.25 8.73
CA GLY A 69 11.89 3.85 7.37
C GLY A 69 12.65 4.66 6.33
N ILE A 70 12.78 4.10 5.12
CA ILE A 70 13.47 4.79 4.00
C ILE A 70 12.53 5.71 3.23
N ASN A 71 11.22 5.51 3.30
CA ASN A 71 10.27 6.25 2.47
C ASN A 71 9.88 7.55 3.15
N ASP A 72 9.80 8.61 2.37
CA ASP A 72 9.40 9.94 2.78
C ASP A 72 7.89 10.15 2.64
N VAL A 73 7.24 9.37 1.76
CA VAL A 73 5.79 9.40 1.52
C VAL A 73 5.28 8.01 1.17
N GLY A 74 4.04 7.71 1.56
CA GLY A 74 3.38 6.45 1.25
C GLY A 74 2.03 6.62 0.57
N VAL A 75 1.73 5.68 -0.31
CA VAL A 75 0.39 5.44 -0.87
C VAL A 75 0.03 3.97 -0.68
N PHE A 76 -1.18 3.69 -0.20
CA PHE A 76 -1.76 2.36 -0.17
C PHE A 76 -2.94 2.30 -1.15
N ALA A 77 -2.94 1.33 -2.06
CA ALA A 77 -4.07 1.06 -2.94
C ALA A 77 -4.70 -0.27 -2.53
N HIS A 78 -5.98 -0.22 -2.13
CA HIS A 78 -6.76 -1.35 -1.62
C HIS A 78 -5.94 -2.24 -0.67
N PRO A 79 -5.45 -1.68 0.47
CA PRO A 79 -4.47 -2.37 1.33
C PRO A 79 -4.97 -3.68 1.90
N SER A 80 -4.08 -4.50 2.43
CA SER A 80 -4.44 -5.76 3.07
C SER A 80 -3.53 -6.06 4.25
N LEU A 81 -4.08 -6.72 5.28
CA LEU A 81 -3.34 -7.32 6.38
C LEU A 81 -2.47 -6.35 7.19
N ILE A 82 -2.80 -5.05 7.18
CA ILE A 82 -2.16 -4.05 8.02
C ILE A 82 -2.76 -4.14 9.42
N LYS A 83 -1.93 -4.38 10.43
CA LYS A 83 -2.35 -4.36 11.83
C LYS A 83 -2.47 -2.93 12.33
N GLU A 84 -3.34 -2.68 13.30
CA GLU A 84 -3.44 -1.37 13.95
C GLU A 84 -2.10 -0.87 14.49
N SER A 85 -1.29 -1.76 15.07
CA SER A 85 0.05 -1.40 15.58
C SER A 85 1.01 -1.00 14.47
N GLU A 86 0.90 -1.59 13.28
CA GLU A 86 1.69 -1.22 12.10
C GLU A 86 1.24 0.16 11.59
N LEU A 87 -0.07 0.43 11.55
CA LEU A 87 -0.61 1.72 11.14
C LEU A 87 -0.24 2.85 12.12
N ARG A 88 -0.34 2.60 13.44
CA ARG A 88 0.06 3.55 14.50
C ARG A 88 1.56 3.87 14.49
N ALA A 89 2.39 2.97 13.96
CA ALA A 89 3.83 3.17 13.87
C ALA A 89 4.23 4.11 12.71
N ILE A 90 3.30 4.48 11.82
CA ILE A 90 3.58 5.37 10.69
C ILE A 90 3.92 6.78 11.19
N LYS A 91 4.98 7.35 10.61
CA LYS A 91 5.51 8.69 10.88
C LYS A 91 5.66 9.55 9.63
N LYS A 92 5.24 9.04 8.47
CA LYS A 92 5.38 9.69 7.16
C LYS A 92 4.00 9.92 6.55
N PRO A 93 3.81 10.94 5.68
CA PRO A 93 2.54 11.19 5.02
C PRO A 93 2.00 9.95 4.31
N LEU A 94 0.70 9.67 4.48
CA LEU A 94 0.06 8.48 3.94
C LEU A 94 -1.24 8.81 3.20
N MET A 95 -1.36 8.31 1.97
CA MET A 95 -2.62 8.26 1.24
C MET A 95 -3.15 6.83 1.18
N ILE A 96 -4.47 6.62 1.29
CA ILE A 96 -5.13 5.33 1.08
C ILE A 96 -6.25 5.46 0.03
N SER A 97 -6.15 4.70 -1.06
CA SER A 97 -7.23 4.50 -2.02
C SER A 97 -8.02 3.24 -1.66
N ALA A 98 -9.19 3.40 -1.05
CA ALA A 98 -10.06 2.32 -0.58
C ALA A 98 -11.16 1.97 -1.60
N ALA A 99 -11.51 0.70 -1.66
CA ALA A 99 -12.67 0.20 -2.42
C ALA A 99 -13.87 0.07 -1.48
N GLU A 100 -15.07 0.40 -1.97
CA GLU A 100 -16.32 0.19 -1.22
C GLU A 100 -16.62 -1.31 -1.02
N ILE A 101 -16.44 -2.12 -2.06
CA ILE A 101 -16.78 -3.56 -2.03
C ILE A 101 -15.53 -4.36 -1.69
N ASP A 102 -15.06 -4.26 -0.45
CA ASP A 102 -13.79 -4.84 -0.01
C ASP A 102 -13.95 -5.73 1.23
N ARG A 103 -13.74 -7.03 1.06
CA ARG A 103 -13.78 -8.01 2.17
C ARG A 103 -12.44 -8.12 2.92
N THR A 104 -11.39 -7.49 2.41
CA THR A 104 -10.04 -7.53 2.98
C THR A 104 -9.74 -6.25 3.76
N PHE A 105 -10.07 -5.09 3.21
CA PHE A 105 -10.05 -3.80 3.87
C PHE A 105 -11.48 -3.30 4.04
N THR A 106 -12.19 -3.92 4.98
CA THR A 106 -13.60 -3.65 5.25
C THR A 106 -13.85 -2.19 5.65
N ASP A 107 -15.11 -1.79 5.61
CA ASP A 107 -15.56 -0.50 6.15
C ASP A 107 -15.13 -0.29 7.60
N GLU A 108 -15.27 -1.30 8.46
CA GLU A 108 -14.79 -1.28 9.85
C GLU A 108 -13.28 -0.98 9.93
N LEU A 109 -12.47 -1.67 9.12
CA LEU A 109 -11.03 -1.45 9.09
C LEU A 109 -10.67 -0.07 8.52
N ARG A 110 -11.44 0.44 7.55
CA ARG A 110 -11.27 1.79 7.01
C ARG A 110 -11.58 2.84 8.07
N TYR A 111 -12.72 2.74 8.75
CA TYR A 111 -13.08 3.66 9.84
C TYR A 111 -12.05 3.63 10.97
N LYS A 112 -11.62 2.44 11.38
CA LYS A 112 -10.54 2.30 12.37
C LYS A 112 -9.24 2.95 11.88
N SER A 113 -8.93 2.84 10.60
CA SER A 113 -7.75 3.49 10.01
C SER A 113 -7.86 5.01 10.04
N GLU A 114 -9.03 5.56 9.71
CA GLU A 114 -9.34 7.00 9.84
C GLU A 114 -9.16 7.48 11.29
N ASP A 115 -9.71 6.75 12.26
CA ASP A 115 -9.55 7.05 13.69
C ASP A 115 -8.07 7.06 14.10
N ILE A 116 -7.30 6.05 13.69
CA ILE A 116 -5.87 5.96 14.00
C ILE A 116 -5.12 7.12 13.36
N LEU A 117 -5.29 7.35 12.06
CA LEU A 117 -4.57 8.38 11.31
C LEU A 117 -4.84 9.79 11.85
N ARG A 118 -6.06 10.06 12.31
CA ARG A 118 -6.41 11.33 12.96
C ARG A 118 -5.61 11.58 14.24
N THR A 119 -5.18 10.54 14.94
CA THR A 119 -4.34 10.67 16.14
C THR A 119 -2.85 10.85 15.80
N LEU A 120 -2.44 10.64 14.56
CA LEU A 120 -1.06 10.77 14.14
C LEU A 120 -0.78 12.21 13.69
N SER A 121 0.38 12.74 14.07
CA SER A 121 0.85 14.06 13.60
C SER A 121 1.47 13.99 12.20
N ILE A 122 0.75 13.40 11.25
CA ILE A 122 1.15 13.25 9.83
C ILE A 122 0.03 13.77 8.92
N PRO A 123 0.36 14.29 7.72
CA PRO A 123 -0.63 14.46 6.67
C PRO A 123 -1.17 13.10 6.23
N TYR A 124 -2.48 12.99 6.06
CA TYR A 124 -3.08 11.80 5.48
C TYR A 124 -4.27 12.13 4.58
N GLN A 125 -4.56 11.23 3.65
CA GLN A 125 -5.71 11.27 2.76
C GLN A 125 -6.31 9.86 2.66
N ILE A 126 -7.64 9.75 2.67
CA ILE A 126 -8.34 8.51 2.37
C ILE A 126 -9.41 8.82 1.33
N ASP A 127 -9.32 8.15 0.18
CA ASP A 127 -10.34 8.21 -0.87
C ASP A 127 -11.11 6.91 -0.89
N LEU A 128 -12.44 6.99 -0.81
CA LEU A 128 -13.33 5.85 -0.99
C LEU A 128 -13.89 5.86 -2.41
N PHE A 129 -13.61 4.80 -3.17
CA PHE A 129 -14.17 4.59 -4.50
C PHE A 129 -15.40 3.68 -4.41
N GLY A 130 -16.56 4.24 -4.75
CA GLY A 130 -17.83 3.51 -4.82
C GLY A 130 -17.88 2.54 -6.00
N ASN A 131 -18.66 1.47 -5.83
CA ASN A 131 -18.97 0.45 -6.84
C ASN A 131 -17.76 -0.30 -7.41
N VAL A 132 -16.62 -0.27 -6.73
CA VAL A 132 -15.43 -1.04 -7.10
C VAL A 132 -15.05 -1.99 -5.98
N SER A 133 -14.43 -3.11 -6.38
CA SER A 133 -14.04 -4.18 -5.46
C SER A 133 -12.55 -4.14 -5.12
N HIS A 134 -12.15 -4.92 -4.13
CA HIS A 134 -10.74 -5.14 -3.83
C HIS A 134 -9.90 -5.44 -5.10
N GLY A 135 -8.75 -4.77 -5.23
CA GLY A 135 -7.89 -4.90 -6.40
C GLY A 135 -8.23 -3.98 -7.58
N PHE A 136 -9.20 -3.07 -7.44
CA PHE A 136 -9.62 -2.16 -8.51
C PHE A 136 -8.50 -1.30 -9.13
N ALA A 137 -7.37 -1.11 -8.46
CA ALA A 137 -6.25 -0.31 -8.97
C ALA A 137 -5.24 -1.14 -9.79
N VAL A 138 -5.39 -2.46 -9.86
CA VAL A 138 -4.45 -3.36 -10.57
C VAL A 138 -5.17 -4.38 -11.46
N ARG A 139 -6.35 -4.86 -11.05
CA ARG A 139 -7.14 -5.92 -11.71
C ARG A 139 -8.47 -5.37 -12.25
N SER A 140 -8.41 -4.17 -12.81
CA SER A 140 -9.56 -3.41 -13.29
C SER A 140 -10.11 -4.00 -14.58
N ASP A 141 -11.42 -4.22 -14.66
CA ASP A 141 -12.10 -4.34 -15.95
C ASP A 141 -12.23 -2.94 -16.55
N LEU A 142 -11.33 -2.58 -17.46
CA LEU A 142 -11.29 -1.26 -18.08
C LEU A 142 -12.43 -1.02 -19.09
N SER A 143 -13.24 -2.03 -19.40
CA SER A 143 -14.44 -1.86 -20.21
C SER A 143 -15.60 -1.25 -19.40
N ASP A 144 -15.63 -1.46 -18.08
CA ASP A 144 -16.54 -0.74 -17.19
C ASP A 144 -15.98 0.66 -16.90
N LYS A 145 -16.68 1.69 -17.38
CA LYS A 145 -16.29 3.10 -17.21
C LYS A 145 -16.09 3.51 -15.76
N ARG A 146 -16.82 2.92 -14.81
CA ARG A 146 -16.72 3.25 -13.38
C ARG A 146 -15.44 2.69 -12.78
N VAL A 147 -15.13 1.43 -13.09
CA VAL A 147 -13.90 0.75 -12.65
C VAL A 147 -12.69 1.41 -13.28
N LYS A 148 -12.77 1.75 -14.57
CA LYS A 148 -11.74 2.51 -15.28
C LYS A 148 -11.48 3.86 -14.61
N TYR A 149 -12.53 4.65 -14.36
CA TYR A 149 -12.41 5.93 -13.68
C TYR A 149 -11.73 5.79 -12.32
N ALA A 150 -12.17 4.84 -11.49
CA ALA A 150 -11.58 4.63 -10.18
C ALA A 150 -10.09 4.27 -10.25
N ALA A 151 -9.71 3.36 -11.15
CA ALA A 151 -8.32 2.95 -11.33
C ALA A 151 -7.43 4.12 -11.79
N GLU A 152 -7.88 4.87 -12.80
CA GLU A 152 -7.16 6.04 -13.33
C GLU A 152 -7.06 7.16 -12.30
N LYS A 153 -8.14 7.41 -11.55
CA LYS A 153 -8.18 8.42 -10.50
C LYS A 153 -7.28 8.06 -9.32
N ALA A 154 -7.32 6.82 -8.83
CA ALA A 154 -6.41 6.36 -7.78
C ALA A 154 -4.94 6.49 -8.19
N PHE A 155 -4.60 6.20 -9.45
CA PHE A 155 -3.26 6.42 -9.98
C PHE A 155 -2.91 7.92 -10.02
N ALA A 156 -3.79 8.76 -10.56
CA ALA A 156 -3.56 10.20 -10.64
C ALA A 156 -3.38 10.84 -9.25
N ASP A 157 -4.19 10.44 -8.28
CA ASP A 157 -4.10 10.93 -6.90
C ASP A 157 -2.82 10.50 -6.21
N ALA A 158 -2.36 9.26 -6.45
CA ALA A 158 -1.07 8.81 -5.96
C ALA A 158 0.08 9.68 -6.50
N ILE A 159 0.07 10.01 -7.80
CA ILE A 159 1.08 10.89 -8.40
C ILE A 159 1.00 12.29 -7.81
N TYR A 160 -0.20 12.87 -7.69
CA TYR A 160 -0.38 14.20 -7.13
C TYR A 160 0.10 14.26 -5.67
N TRP A 161 -0.25 13.26 -4.86
CA TRP A 161 0.19 13.12 -3.47
C TRP A 161 1.72 13.04 -3.37
N ILE A 162 2.34 12.20 -4.19
CA ILE A 162 3.80 12.05 -4.21
C ILE A 162 4.48 13.36 -4.61
N GLN A 163 4.01 14.03 -5.66
CA GLN A 163 4.57 15.30 -6.13
C GLN A 163 4.46 16.40 -5.07
N TYR A 164 3.30 16.53 -4.42
CA TYR A 164 3.09 17.49 -3.34
C TYR A 164 4.09 17.32 -2.18
N HIS A 165 4.45 16.06 -1.87
CA HIS A 165 5.40 15.76 -0.80
C HIS A 165 6.87 15.75 -1.24
N ALA A 166 7.15 15.66 -2.54
CA ALA A 166 8.51 15.64 -3.09
C ALA A 166 9.18 17.03 -3.11
N THR A 167 8.42 18.12 -3.09
CA THR A 167 8.92 19.50 -3.25
C THR A 167 9.43 20.14 -1.95
N LYS A 168 10.02 19.34 -1.04
CA LYS A 168 10.65 19.85 0.18
C LYS A 168 12.16 19.93 0.08
#